data_AF-A0A1I4N279-F1
#
_entry.id   AF-A0A1I4N279-F1
#
_cell.length_a   1.000
_cell.length_b   1.000
_cell.length_c   1.000
_cell.angle_alpha   90.00
_cell.angle_beta   90.00
_cell.angle_gamma   90.00
#
_symmetry.space_group_name_H-M   'P 1'
#
loop_
_entity.id
_entity.type
_entity.pdbx_description
1 polymer ?
#
loop_
_entity_poly.entity_id
_entity_poly.type
_entity_poly.pdbx_seq_one_letter_code
_entity_poly.pdbx_strand_id
1 'polypeptide(L)'
;MGYKPKVIRGTVKNTNTPLDGVTLHLSLWSYDDHSSYHLYGWDNEVDEKVMQAMYQEDELCNDVYTEEEFRELWKAGKYEPDMVYCIDLDKVDVIEVVQEEVKE
;
A
#
# COMPACT_ATOMS: atom_id res chain seq x y z
N MET A 1 -16.79 9.36 -18.60
CA MET A 1 -16.45 8.85 -17.26
C MET A 1 -14.95 8.93 -17.19
N GLY A 2 -14.38 9.54 -16.14
CA GLY A 2 -12.93 9.69 -16.05
C GLY A 2 -12.19 8.36 -15.91
N TYR A 3 -10.89 8.37 -16.18
CA TYR A 3 -10.01 7.21 -15.98
C TYR A 3 -10.16 6.60 -14.58
N LYS A 4 -10.15 5.27 -14.50
CA LYS A 4 -10.09 4.52 -13.23
C LYS A 4 -9.05 3.40 -13.30
N PRO A 5 -8.16 3.26 -12.30
CA PRO A 5 -7.18 2.18 -12.26
C PRO A 5 -7.85 0.82 -12.03
N LYS A 6 -7.11 -0.25 -12.31
CA LYS A 6 -7.49 -1.58 -11.85
C LYS A 6 -7.26 -1.66 -10.35
N VAL A 7 -8.21 -2.19 -9.60
CA VAL A 7 -8.10 -2.41 -8.15
C VAL A 7 -8.34 -3.88 -7.84
N ILE A 8 -7.46 -4.46 -7.03
CA ILE A 8 -7.52 -5.85 -6.60
C ILE A 8 -7.41 -5.95 -5.09
N ARG A 9 -7.82 -7.08 -4.52
CA ARG A 9 -7.36 -7.52 -3.21
C ARG A 9 -6.36 -8.65 -3.39
N GLY A 10 -5.24 -8.56 -2.68
CA GLY A 10 -4.16 -9.53 -2.79
C GLY A 10 -3.39 -9.65 -1.49
N THR A 11 -2.82 -10.83 -1.27
CA THR A 11 -1.96 -11.11 -0.11
C THR A 11 -0.51 -10.85 -0.48
N VAL A 12 0.16 -10.02 0.31
CA VAL A 12 1.57 -9.66 0.12
C VAL A 12 2.47 -10.80 0.62
N LYS A 13 3.58 -11.05 -0.08
CA LYS A 13 4.56 -12.07 0.28
C LYS A 13 5.98 -11.65 -0.09
N ASN A 14 6.96 -12.18 0.64
CA ASN A 14 8.38 -12.07 0.34
C ASN A 14 8.87 -10.61 0.19
N THR A 15 8.27 -9.68 0.93
CA THR A 15 8.70 -8.28 1.00
C THR A 15 9.68 -8.03 2.15
N ASN A 16 9.72 -8.92 3.15
CA ASN A 16 10.43 -8.71 4.43
C ASN A 16 9.92 -7.49 5.20
N THR A 17 8.65 -7.15 5.00
CA THR A 17 7.95 -6.11 5.76
C THR A 17 6.89 -6.74 6.66
N PRO A 18 6.32 -5.99 7.62
CA PRO A 18 5.15 -6.43 8.40
C PRO A 18 3.92 -6.81 7.56
N LEU A 19 3.92 -6.49 6.26
CA LEU A 19 2.83 -6.80 5.33
C LEU A 19 2.89 -8.22 4.78
N ASP A 20 3.97 -8.98 4.98
CA ASP A 20 3.99 -10.37 4.54
C ASP A 20 2.86 -11.19 5.20
N GLY A 21 2.01 -11.81 4.39
CA GLY A 21 0.80 -12.51 4.79
C GLY A 21 -0.44 -11.62 5.01
N VAL A 22 -0.34 -10.30 4.78
CA VAL A 22 -1.45 -9.35 4.90
C VAL A 22 -2.18 -9.20 3.57
N THR A 23 -3.50 -9.22 3.60
CA THR A 23 -4.34 -8.89 2.44
C THR A 23 -4.60 -7.38 2.41
N LEU A 24 -4.29 -6.74 1.27
CA LEU A 24 -4.45 -5.31 1.05
C LEU A 24 -5.32 -5.05 -0.18
N HIS A 25 -5.88 -3.84 -0.28
CA HIS A 25 -6.38 -3.31 -1.54
C HIS A 25 -5.22 -2.65 -2.27
N LEU A 26 -5.00 -3.08 -3.52
CA LEU A 26 -3.89 -2.64 -4.35
C LEU A 26 -4.42 -2.16 -5.69
N SER A 27 -3.73 -1.19 -6.28
CA SER A 27 -4.10 -0.63 -7.57
C SER A 27 -2.97 -0.80 -8.59
N LEU A 28 -3.33 -1.01 -9.86
CA LEU A 28 -2.43 -0.95 -11.00
C LEU A 28 -2.84 0.22 -11.90
N TRP A 29 -1.86 0.98 -12.34
CA TRP A 29 -2.09 2.21 -13.09
C TRP A 29 -1.49 2.14 -14.49
N SER A 30 -2.08 2.85 -15.44
CA SER A 30 -1.53 2.93 -16.79
C SER A 30 -0.35 3.89 -16.90
N TYR A 31 -0.13 4.78 -15.92
CA TYR A 31 0.95 5.78 -16.01
C TYR A 31 2.33 5.15 -15.82
N ASP A 32 2.43 4.03 -15.11
CA ASP A 32 3.66 3.26 -14.89
C ASP A 32 3.65 1.94 -15.66
N ASP A 33 2.86 1.84 -16.73
CA ASP A 33 2.66 0.64 -17.55
C ASP A 33 2.33 -0.61 -16.71
N HIS A 34 1.58 -0.41 -15.60
CA HIS A 34 1.17 -1.45 -14.66
C HIS A 34 2.35 -2.25 -14.08
N SER A 35 3.51 -1.61 -13.95
CA SER A 35 4.76 -2.27 -13.56
C SER A 35 4.83 -2.67 -12.09
N SER A 36 4.01 -2.07 -11.22
CA SER A 36 3.95 -2.38 -9.80
C SER A 36 2.55 -2.16 -9.24
N TYR A 37 2.23 -2.87 -8.15
CA TYR A 37 1.03 -2.61 -7.36
C TYR A 37 1.28 -1.42 -6.44
N HIS A 38 0.31 -0.52 -6.34
CA HIS A 38 0.33 0.62 -5.42
C HIS A 38 -0.66 0.38 -4.28
N LEU A 39 -0.26 0.70 -3.05
CA LEU A 39 -1.18 0.68 -1.90
C LEU A 39 -2.39 1.56 -2.21
N TYR A 40 -3.59 0.96 -2.14
CA TYR A 40 -4.86 1.64 -2.43
C TYR A 40 -5.77 1.71 -1.20
N GLY A 41 -5.58 0.80 -0.24
CA GLY A 41 -6.33 0.79 1.01
C GLY A 41 -6.15 -0.52 1.78
N TRP A 42 -6.67 -0.57 3.00
CA TRP A 42 -6.58 -1.73 3.88
C TRP A 42 -7.76 -1.75 4.85
N ASP A 43 -7.95 -2.91 5.49
CA ASP A 43 -8.95 -3.07 6.54
C ASP A 43 -8.38 -2.60 7.89
N ASN A 44 -9.21 -2.06 8.77
CA ASN A 44 -8.76 -1.45 10.04
C ASN A 44 -7.98 -2.43 10.94
N GLU A 45 -8.26 -3.73 10.84
CA GLU A 45 -7.60 -4.79 11.61
C GLU A 45 -6.09 -4.89 11.33
N VAL A 46 -5.65 -4.40 10.17
CA VAL A 46 -4.23 -4.43 9.76
C VAL A 46 -3.59 -3.04 9.71
N ASP A 47 -4.30 -2.00 10.16
CA ASP A 47 -3.82 -0.61 10.16
C ASP A 47 -2.46 -0.45 10.82
N GLU A 48 -2.28 -1.09 11.97
CA GLU A 48 -1.03 -1.10 12.71
C GLU A 48 0.14 -1.68 11.90
N LYS A 49 -0.10 -2.74 11.12
CA LYS A 49 0.94 -3.37 10.29
C LYS A 49 1.29 -2.48 9.10
N VAL A 50 0.31 -1.80 8.51
CA VAL A 50 0.54 -0.83 7.45
C VAL A 50 1.36 0.34 7.97
N MET A 51 0.99 0.90 9.12
CA MET A 51 1.76 1.94 9.79
C MET A 51 3.22 1.51 10.01
N GLN A 52 3.45 0.33 10.60
CA GLN A 52 4.80 -0.18 10.84
C GLN A 52 5.60 -0.38 9.54
N ALA A 53 4.96 -0.86 8.47
CA ALA A 53 5.60 -1.01 7.18
C ALA A 53 5.98 0.34 6.55
N MET A 54 5.12 1.36 6.68
CA MET A 54 5.43 2.71 6.18
C MET A 54 6.63 3.31 6.93
N TYR A 55 6.66 3.16 8.25
CA TYR A 55 7.80 3.61 9.05
C TYR A 55 9.10 2.88 8.68
N GLN A 56 9.03 1.58 8.40
CA GLN A 56 10.20 0.81 7.98
C GLN A 56 10.74 1.26 6.62
N GLU A 57 9.86 1.50 5.66
CA GLU A 57 10.23 1.66 4.25
C GLU A 57 10.44 3.14 3.83
N ASP A 58 9.83 4.09 4.53
CA ASP A 58 10.07 5.52 4.31
C ASP A 58 11.29 5.98 5.13
N GLU A 59 12.47 5.94 4.50
CA GLU A 59 13.73 6.42 5.08
C GLU A 59 13.67 7.87 5.55
N LEU A 60 12.95 8.76 4.83
CA LEU A 60 12.82 10.15 5.25
C LEU A 60 11.98 10.27 6.52
N CYS A 61 10.99 9.40 6.68
CA CYS A 61 10.18 9.35 7.88
C CYS A 61 10.96 8.83 9.08
N ASN A 62 11.67 7.70 8.92
CA ASN A 62 12.39 7.08 10.04
C ASN A 62 13.65 7.85 10.49
N ASP A 63 14.21 8.71 9.62
CA ASP A 63 15.29 9.64 10.00
C ASP A 63 14.79 10.83 10.84
N VAL A 64 13.50 11.18 10.74
CA VAL A 64 12.93 12.39 11.35
C VAL A 64 12.14 12.07 12.62
N TYR A 65 11.41 10.95 12.64
CA TYR A 65 10.53 10.58 13.73
C TYR A 65 10.99 9.29 14.38
N THR A 66 10.85 9.20 15.70
CA THR A 66 10.81 7.89 16.36
C THR A 66 9.53 7.14 15.98
N GLU A 67 9.51 5.82 16.16
CA GLU A 67 8.29 5.02 15.91
C GLU A 67 7.08 5.53 16.71
N GLU A 68 7.29 5.97 17.95
CA GLU A 68 6.22 6.51 18.79
C GLU A 68 5.68 7.83 18.23
N GLU A 69 6.55 8.75 17.80
CA GLU A 69 6.14 10.00 17.16
C GLU A 69 5.42 9.74 15.83
N PHE A 70 5.92 8.81 15.02
CA PHE A 70 5.27 8.44 13.77
C PHE A 70 3.89 7.83 13.99
N ARG A 71 3.74 6.95 14.98
CA ARG A 71 2.45 6.37 15.37
C ARG A 71 1.43 7.44 15.76
N GLU A 72 1.85 8.49 16.46
CA GLU A 72 0.95 9.62 16.79
C GLU A 72 0.61 10.46 15.55
N LEU A 73 1.55 10.65 14.61
CA LEU A 73 1.27 11.30 13.32
C LEU A 73 0.28 10.49 12.47
N TRP A 74 0.45 9.17 12.43
CA TRP A 74 -0.43 8.22 11.76
C TRP A 74 -1.84 8.31 12.30
N LYS A 75 -2.03 8.16 13.62
CA LYS A 75 -3.34 8.30 14.29
C LYS A 75 -3.98 9.67 14.07
N ALA A 76 -3.16 10.72 13.95
CA ALA A 76 -3.63 12.07 13.66
C ALA A 76 -4.01 12.30 12.18
N GLY A 77 -3.80 11.31 11.31
CA GLY A 77 -4.05 11.42 9.87
C GLY A 77 -3.16 12.43 9.16
N LYS A 78 -1.93 12.65 9.69
CA LYS A 78 -0.98 13.64 9.17
C LYS A 78 0.10 13.05 8.27
N TYR A 79 0.02 11.75 7.99
CA TYR A 79 0.85 11.03 7.06
C TYR A 79 -0.04 10.45 5.97
N GLU A 80 0.35 10.61 4.71
CA GLU A 80 -0.36 10.06 3.55
C GLU A 80 0.44 8.88 3.01
N PRO A 81 0.00 7.63 3.23
CA PRO A 81 0.70 6.44 2.75
C PRO A 81 0.43 6.14 1.27
N ASP A 82 -0.59 6.78 0.71
CA ASP A 82 -1.00 6.58 -0.68
C ASP A 82 0.16 6.94 -1.62
N MET A 83 0.42 6.06 -2.61
CA MET A 83 1.49 6.21 -3.61
C MET A 83 2.93 6.09 -3.09
N VAL A 84 3.16 5.99 -1.78
CA VAL A 84 4.49 5.80 -1.21
C VAL A 84 4.93 4.35 -1.32
N TYR A 85 4.00 3.41 -1.12
CA TYR A 85 4.31 1.99 -1.09
C TYR A 85 3.93 1.26 -2.37
N CYS A 86 4.97 0.86 -3.12
CA CYS A 86 4.87 0.04 -4.32
C CYS A 86 5.32 -1.39 -4.03
N ILE A 87 4.63 -2.37 -4.61
CA ILE A 87 4.91 -3.80 -4.43
C ILE A 87 5.11 -4.44 -5.79
N ASP A 88 6.20 -5.20 -5.94
CA ASP A 88 6.48 -5.96 -7.16
C ASP A 88 5.34 -6.94 -7.46
N LEU A 89 5.04 -7.14 -8.75
CA LEU A 89 3.90 -7.96 -9.18
C LEU A 89 3.98 -9.41 -8.69
N ASP A 90 5.18 -9.98 -8.60
CA ASP A 90 5.42 -11.36 -8.17
C ASP A 90 5.34 -11.56 -6.64
N LYS A 91 5.28 -10.45 -5.88
CA LYS A 91 5.14 -10.42 -4.42
C LYS A 91 3.69 -10.30 -3.95
N VAL A 92 2.72 -10.42 -4.85
CA VAL A 92 1.29 -10.36 -4.53
C VAL A 92 0.57 -11.59 -5.08
N ASP A 93 -0.06 -12.34 -4.18
CA ASP A 93 -1.04 -13.37 -4.54
C ASP A 93 -2.43 -12.73 -4.65
N VAL A 94 -2.89 -12.52 -5.89
CA VAL A 94 -4.20 -11.90 -6.17
C VAL A 94 -5.33 -12.83 -5.71
N ILE A 95 -6.22 -12.31 -4.87
CA ILE A 95 -7.41 -13.02 -4.38
C ILE A 95 -8.62 -12.68 -5.25
N GLU A 96 -8.86 -11.39 -5.49
CA GLU A 96 -10.00 -10.93 -6.28
C GLU A 96 -9.72 -9.62 -7.00
N VAL A 97 -10.41 -9.40 -8.12
CA VAL A 97 -10.46 -8.12 -8.81
C VAL A 97 -11.70 -7.35 -8.33
N VAL A 98 -11.47 -6.22 -7.69
CA VAL A 98 -12.52 -5.33 -7.14
C VAL A 98 -13.05 -4.39 -8.21
N GLN A 99 -12.16 -3.88 -9.07
CA GLN A 99 -12.48 -2.98 -10.17
C GLN A 99 -11.55 -3.26 -11.34
N GLU A 100 -12.09 -3.47 -12.55
CA GLU A 100 -11.29 -3.45 -13.77
C GLU A 100 -10.96 -2.02 -14.20
N GLU A 101 -9.83 -1.85 -14.89
CA GLU A 101 -9.42 -0.56 -15.41
C GLU A 101 -10.46 0.00 -16.39
N VAL A 102 -10.81 1.28 -16.23
CA VAL A 102 -11.68 2.01 -17.15
C VAL A 102 -10.87 3.11 -17.82
N LYS A 103 -10.63 2.93 -19.12
CA LYS A 103 -10.03 3.94 -19.99
C LYS A 103 -11.14 4.83 -20.56
N GLU A 104 -10.87 6.13 -20.70
CA GLU A 104 -11.82 7.10 -21.27
C GLU A 104 -12.23 6.76 -22.72
#